data_AF-A0A1F8GV57-F1
#
_entry.id   AF-A0A1F8GV57-F1
#
_cell.length_a   1.000
_cell.length_b   1.000
_cell.length_c   1.000
_cell.angle_alpha   90.00
_cell.angle_beta   90.00
_cell.angle_gamma   90.00
#
_symmetry.space_group_name_H-M   'P 1'
#
loop_
_entity.id
_entity.type
_entity.pdbx_description
1 polymer ?
#
loop_
_entity_poly.entity_id
_entity_poly.type
_entity_poly.pdbx_seq_one_letter_code
_entity_poly.pdbx_strand_id
1 'polypeptide(L)'
;MIAHAFENPIAFNSFSQVVLAIAGILVKIGIPLAAIFLIYAGFLFVSARGNEQQLKTAKDIFWYTIIGTAIIVGAYAIASAVVDFARNIGT
;
A
#
# COMPACT_ATOMS: atom_id res chain seq x y z
N MET A 1 7.15 -30.55 -36.73
CA MET A 1 5.92 -29.78 -36.45
C MET A 1 6.22 -28.92 -35.24
N ILE A 2 6.40 -27.62 -35.41
CA ILE A 2 6.77 -26.70 -34.31
C ILE A 2 5.45 -26.28 -33.66
N ALA A 3 5.15 -26.78 -32.47
CA ALA A 3 4.01 -26.32 -31.69
C ALA A 3 4.34 -24.92 -31.17
N HIS A 4 3.69 -23.90 -31.73
CA HIS A 4 3.72 -22.55 -31.14
C HIS A 4 2.84 -22.59 -29.88
N ALA A 5 3.47 -22.80 -28.74
CA ALA A 5 2.82 -22.60 -27.45
C ALA A 5 2.50 -21.10 -27.32
N PHE A 6 1.24 -20.76 -27.03
CA PHE A 6 0.87 -19.39 -26.71
C PHE A 6 1.61 -18.99 -25.43
N GLU A 7 2.59 -18.10 -25.56
CA GLU A 7 3.21 -17.46 -24.40
C GLU A 7 2.15 -16.64 -23.67
N ASN A 8 2.16 -16.75 -22.34
CA ASN A 8 1.27 -16.01 -21.48
C ASN A 8 1.45 -14.50 -21.77
N PRO A 9 0.41 -13.79 -22.26
CA PRO A 9 0.52 -12.38 -22.62
C PRO A 9 0.68 -11.46 -21.40
N ILE A 10 0.59 -12.01 -20.18
CA ILE A 10 0.84 -11.30 -18.92
C ILE A 10 1.98 -11.96 -18.14
N ALA A 11 2.72 -11.16 -17.37
CA ALA A 11 3.92 -11.61 -16.65
C ALA A 11 3.65 -12.51 -15.41
N PHE A 12 2.41 -12.99 -15.21
CA PHE A 12 2.00 -13.72 -14.01
C PHE A 12 1.46 -15.10 -14.33
N ASN A 13 2.05 -16.12 -13.72
CA ASN A 13 1.72 -17.54 -13.98
C ASN A 13 0.77 -18.15 -12.94
N SER A 14 0.32 -17.37 -11.95
CA SER A 14 -0.62 -17.83 -10.92
C SER A 14 -1.41 -16.67 -10.33
N PHE A 15 -2.63 -16.94 -9.86
CA PHE A 15 -3.47 -15.96 -9.16
C PHE A 15 -2.74 -15.27 -8.00
N SER A 16 -1.98 -16.04 -7.21
CA SER A 16 -1.19 -15.52 -6.09
C SER A 16 -0.16 -14.47 -6.51
N GLN A 17 0.43 -14.59 -7.71
CA GLN A 17 1.39 -13.60 -8.22
C GLN A 17 0.69 -12.30 -8.59
N VAL A 18 -0.52 -12.37 -9.15
CA VAL A 18 -1.33 -11.20 -9.48
C VAL A 18 -1.71 -10.44 -8.21
N VAL A 19 -2.18 -11.14 -7.18
CA VAL A 19 -2.54 -10.53 -5.89
C VAL A 19 -1.33 -9.83 -5.25
N LEU A 20 -0.17 -10.49 -5.20
CA LEU A 20 1.06 -9.88 -4.67
C LEU A 20 1.54 -8.70 -5.50
N ALA A 21 1.40 -8.75 -6.83
CA ALA A 21 1.79 -7.66 -7.70
C ALA A 21 0.93 -6.40 -7.46
N ILE A 22 -0.40 -6.57 -7.36
CA ILE A 22 -1.32 -5.47 -7.06
C ILE A 22 -1.01 -4.88 -5.69
N ALA A 23 -0.90 -5.72 -4.66
CA ALA A 23 -0.58 -5.27 -3.31
C ALA A 23 0.80 -4.56 -3.26
N GLY A 24 1.79 -5.08 -4.00
CA GLY A 24 3.11 -4.47 -4.12
C GLY A 24 3.08 -3.09 -4.81
N ILE A 25 2.25 -2.92 -5.84
CA ILE A 25 2.06 -1.61 -6.51
C ILE A 25 1.43 -0.60 -5.53
N LEU A 26 0.42 -1.02 -4.76
CA LEU A 26 -0.23 -0.18 -3.77
C LEU A 26 0.75 0.29 -2.69
N VAL A 27 1.64 -0.57 -2.20
CA VAL A 27 2.69 -0.16 -1.24
C VAL A 27 3.70 0.78 -1.89
N LYS A 28 4.16 0.48 -3.12
CA LYS A 28 5.13 1.31 -3.84
C LYS A 28 4.66 2.74 -4.06
N ILE A 29 3.37 2.94 -4.31
CA ILE A 29 2.78 4.27 -4.49
C ILE A 29 2.33 4.88 -3.15
N GLY A 30 1.79 4.03 -2.27
CA GLY A 30 1.22 4.43 -0.99
C GLY A 30 2.24 4.99 0.00
N ILE A 31 3.45 4.41 0.06
CA ILE A 31 4.50 4.87 0.98
C ILE A 31 4.97 6.30 0.64
N PRO A 32 5.35 6.63 -0.60
CA PRO A 32 5.66 8.01 -0.98
C PRO A 32 4.50 8.98 -0.74
N LEU A 33 3.27 8.56 -1.04
CA LEU A 33 2.08 9.39 -0.85
C LEU A 33 1.84 9.69 0.64
N ALA A 34 2.00 8.70 1.52
CA ALA A 34 1.93 8.87 2.95
C ALA A 34 2.99 9.86 3.47
N ALA A 35 4.22 9.79 2.96
CA ALA A 35 5.27 10.74 3.32
C ALA A 35 4.88 12.18 2.96
N ILE A 36 4.30 12.40 1.78
CA ILE A 36 3.81 13.72 1.36
C ILE A 36 2.72 14.22 2.31
N PHE A 37 1.75 13.37 2.67
CA PHE A 37 0.68 13.76 3.59
C PHE A 37 1.17 14.02 5.02
N LEU A 38 2.18 13.29 5.50
CA LEU A 38 2.82 13.58 6.79
C LEU A 38 3.53 14.94 6.78
N ILE A 39 4.25 15.26 5.71
CA ILE A 39 4.89 16.57 5.54
C ILE A 39 3.82 17.68 5.52
N TYR A 40 2.72 17.46 4.78
CA TYR A 40 1.61 18.40 4.71
C TYR A 40 0.95 18.63 6.07
N ALA A 41 0.70 17.56 6.84
CA ALA A 41 0.20 17.66 8.20
C ALA A 41 1.15 18.47 9.08
N GLY A 42 2.45 18.21 9.01
CA GLY A 42 3.48 18.97 9.72
C GLY A 42 3.49 20.45 9.37
N PHE A 43 3.37 20.79 8.08
CA PHE A 43 3.24 22.18 7.64
C PHE A 43 1.98 22.85 8.21
N LEU A 44 0.85 22.15 8.24
CA LEU A 44 -0.39 22.68 8.81
C LEU A 44 -0.29 22.89 10.33
N PHE A 45 0.40 21.99 11.04
CA PHE A 45 0.69 22.15 12.47
C PHE A 45 1.46 23.45 12.76
N VAL A 46 2.51 23.74 11.98
CA VAL A 46 3.31 24.96 12.14
C VAL A 46 2.52 26.20 11.73
N SER A 47 1.72 26.10 10.67
CA SER A 47 0.95 27.23 10.11
C SER A 47 -0.27 27.60 10.95
N ALA A 48 -0.80 26.69 11.77
CA ALA A 48 -1.97 26.93 12.59
C ALA A 48 -1.79 28.07 13.62
N ARG A 49 -0.56 28.37 14.07
CA ARG A 49 -0.22 29.54 14.92
C ARG A 49 -1.19 29.80 16.10
N GLY A 50 -1.71 28.74 16.72
CA GLY A 50 -2.65 28.83 17.85
C GLY A 50 -4.14 28.88 17.48
N ASN A 51 -4.50 28.79 16.20
CA ASN A 51 -5.86 28.57 15.75
C ASN A 51 -6.26 27.11 16.03
N GLU A 52 -7.17 26.91 17.00
CA GLU A 52 -7.63 25.58 17.42
C GLU A 52 -8.26 24.77 16.28
N GLN A 53 -8.98 25.43 15.37
CA GLN A 53 -9.62 24.77 14.23
C GLN A 53 -8.58 24.19 13.27
N GLN A 54 -7.57 24.97 12.92
CA GLN A 54 -6.48 24.52 12.03
C GLN A 54 -5.62 23.46 12.71
N LEU A 55 -5.39 23.58 14.02
CA LEU A 55 -4.66 22.58 14.79
C LEU A 55 -5.40 21.24 14.81
N LYS A 56 -6.73 21.26 14.96
CA LYS A 56 -7.56 20.06 14.86
C LYS A 56 -7.44 19.43 13.48
N THR A 57 -7.55 20.22 12.41
CA THR A 57 -7.38 19.70 11.04
C THR A 57 -6.02 19.06 10.83
N ALA A 58 -4.93 19.66 11.33
CA ALA A 58 -3.59 19.08 11.24
C ALA A 58 -3.50 17.71 11.93
N LYS A 59 -4.09 17.59 13.13
CA LYS A 59 -4.17 16.33 13.88
C LYS A 59 -4.97 15.28 13.14
N ASP A 60 -6.12 15.64 12.58
CA ASP A 60 -6.98 14.72 11.85
C ASP A 60 -6.25 14.16 10.60
N ILE A 61 -5.61 15.03 9.82
CA ILE A 61 -4.82 14.62 8.65
C ILE A 61 -3.68 13.69 9.07
N PHE A 62 -2.96 14.02 10.13
CA PHE A 62 -1.88 13.19 10.65
C PHE A 62 -2.38 11.79 11.02
N TRP A 63 -3.47 11.69 11.79
CA TRP A 63 -4.04 10.40 12.17
C TRP A 63 -4.57 9.60 10.99
N TYR A 64 -5.27 10.23 10.06
CA TYR A 64 -5.73 9.56 8.85
C TYR A 64 -4.58 9.07 7.99
N THR A 65 -3.47 9.82 7.92
CA THR A 65 -2.27 9.40 7.20
C THR A 65 -1.63 8.18 7.86
N ILE A 66 -1.52 8.15 9.19
CA ILE A 66 -1.00 6.98 9.92
C ILE A 66 -1.90 5.75 9.70
N ILE A 67 -3.21 5.90 9.88
CA ILE A 67 -4.16 4.80 9.74
C ILE A 67 -4.16 4.28 8.29
N GLY A 68 -4.20 5.17 7.30
CA GLY A 68 -4.15 4.80 5.89
C GLY A 68 -2.86 4.07 5.52
N THR A 69 -1.71 4.53 6.03
CA THR A 69 -0.42 3.87 5.82
C THR A 69 -0.40 2.48 6.45
N ALA A 70 -0.89 2.35 7.69
CA ALA A 70 -0.99 1.08 8.39
C ALA A 70 -1.88 0.07 7.64
N ILE A 71 -2.98 0.53 7.06
CA ILE A 71 -3.87 -0.31 6.24
C ILE A 71 -3.15 -0.80 4.98
N ILE A 72 -2.44 0.07 4.26
CA ILE A 72 -1.72 -0.32 3.03
C ILE A 72 -0.65 -1.36 3.34
N VAL A 73 0.16 -1.12 4.36
CA VAL A 73 1.23 -2.06 4.78
C VAL A 73 0.64 -3.35 5.32
N GLY A 74 -0.39 -3.26 6.16
CA GLY A 74 -1.08 -4.41 6.74
C GLY A 74 -1.75 -5.29 5.69
N ALA A 75 -2.39 -4.70 4.69
CA ALA A 75 -3.00 -5.43 3.58
C ALA A 75 -1.96 -6.22 2.78
N TYR A 76 -0.81 -5.61 2.48
CA TYR A 76 0.30 -6.30 1.83
C TYR A 76 0.84 -7.45 2.68
N ALA A 77 1.07 -7.21 3.97
CA ALA A 77 1.58 -8.23 4.90
C ALA A 77 0.63 -9.44 5.02
N ILE A 78 -0.68 -9.21 5.10
CA ILE A 78 -1.69 -10.28 5.12
C ILE A 78 -1.70 -11.01 3.78
N ALA A 79 -1.67 -10.30 2.65
CA ALA A 79 -1.65 -10.92 1.33
C ALA A 79 -0.41 -11.81 1.13
N SER A 80 0.77 -11.37 1.56
CA SER A 80 1.98 -12.21 1.55
C SER A 80 1.84 -13.43 2.45
N ALA A 81 1.35 -13.25 3.68
CA ALA A 81 1.19 -14.36 4.61
C ALA A 81 0.25 -15.45 4.08
N VAL A 82 -0.88 -15.05 3.47
CA VAL A 82 -1.85 -15.99 2.88
C VAL A 82 -1.24 -16.72 1.69
N VAL A 83 -0.51 -16.02 0.82
CA VAL A 83 0.12 -16.63 -0.35
C VAL A 83 1.23 -17.60 0.06
N ASP A 84 2.05 -17.24 1.04
CA ASP A 84 3.12 -18.09 1.54
C ASP A 84 2.57 -19.33 2.24
N PHE A 85 1.50 -19.17 3.03
CA PHE A 85 0.77 -20.29 3.60
C PHE A 85 0.24 -21.25 2.51
N ALA A 86 -0.42 -20.72 1.49
CA ALA A 86 -0.98 -21.52 0.39
C ALA A 86 0.10 -22.28 -0.41
N ARG A 87 1.30 -21.70 -0.55
CA ARG A 87 2.43 -22.37 -1.20
C ARG A 87 3.00 -23.51 -0.36
N ASN A 88 3.13 -23.29 0.95
CA ASN A 88 3.71 -24.27 1.87
C ASN A 88 2.84 -25.52 2.10
N ILE A 89 1.52 -25.42 1.92
CA ILE A 89 0.60 -26.57 2.01
C ILE A 89 0.45 -27.33 0.68
N GLY A 90 0.86 -26.72 -0.44
CA GLY A 90 0.70 -27.26 -1.79
C GLY A 90 1.92 -28.04 -2.30
N THR A 91 2.94 -28.21 -1.46
CA THR A 91 4.07 -29.14 -1.63
C THR A 91 3.76 -30.44 -0.89
#